data_AF-A0A922LZR7-F1
#
_entry.id   AF-A0A922LZR7-F1
#
_cell.length_a   1.000
_cell.length_b   1.000
_cell.length_c   1.000
_cell.angle_alpha   90.00
_cell.angle_beta   90.00
_cell.angle_gamma   90.00
#
_symmetry.space_group_name_H-M   'P 1'
#
loop_
_entity.id
_entity.type
_entity.pdbx_description
1 polymer ?
#
loop_
_entity_poly.entity_id
_entity_poly.type
_entity_poly.pdbx_seq_one_letter_code
_entity_poly.pdbx_strand_id
1 'polypeptide(L)'
;MTIATITELCISLGTVMTPNEFFTNANYTLMDSLNYYDIHPLYHEQFEQLQTNYKCCGSSMFTDYRRTNNSLPASCKNNETIYTVGCAEVLNNYTYKYIDPILALCFIFTIIKIIYILISIWMIRRSSTGKDPHILECC
;
A
#
# COMPACT_ATOMS: atom_id res chain seq x y z
N MET A 1 -15.30 15.88 3.69
CA MET A 1 -15.75 14.47 3.61
C MET A 1 -15.81 13.96 2.18
N THR A 2 -16.36 14.71 1.23
CA THR A 2 -16.47 14.30 -0.20
C THR A 2 -15.14 14.01 -0.90
N ILE A 3 -14.11 14.85 -0.70
CA ILE A 3 -12.78 14.62 -1.30
C ILE A 3 -12.18 13.30 -0.79
N ALA A 4 -12.25 13.05 0.53
CA ALA A 4 -11.73 11.84 1.15
C ALA A 4 -12.46 10.56 0.68
N THR A 5 -13.79 10.62 0.48
CA THR A 5 -14.54 9.49 -0.07
C THR A 5 -14.16 9.17 -1.52
N ILE A 6 -13.88 10.20 -2.34
CA ILE A 6 -13.47 10.02 -3.73
C ILE A 6 -12.08 9.37 -3.78
N THR A 7 -11.13 9.85 -2.96
CA THR A 7 -9.78 9.28 -2.92
C THR A 7 -9.79 7.82 -2.45
N GLU A 8 -10.58 7.48 -1.42
CA GLU A 8 -10.70 6.11 -0.92
C GLU A 8 -11.30 5.16 -1.95
N LEU A 9 -12.31 5.62 -2.69
CA LEU A 9 -12.92 4.85 -3.77
C LEU A 9 -11.91 4.59 -4.90
N CYS A 10 -11.16 5.62 -5.32
CA CYS A 10 -10.13 5.49 -6.35
C CYS A 10 -9.02 4.53 -5.94
N ILE A 11 -8.53 4.60 -4.69
CA ILE A 11 -7.50 3.70 -4.19
C ILE A 11 -8.01 2.25 -4.18
N SER A 12 -9.21 2.03 -3.63
CA SER A 12 -9.82 0.68 -3.57
C SER A 12 -9.99 0.06 -4.96
N LEU A 13 -10.54 0.81 -5.92
CA LEU A 13 -10.70 0.35 -7.30
C LEU A 13 -9.36 0.11 -7.99
N GLY A 14 -8.39 1.01 -7.81
CA GLY A 14 -7.05 0.88 -8.36
C GLY A 14 -6.36 -0.41 -7.90
N THR A 15 -6.38 -0.69 -6.60
CA THR A 15 -5.76 -1.90 -6.02
C THR A 15 -6.35 -3.19 -6.57
N VAL A 16 -7.66 -3.22 -6.87
CA VAL A 16 -8.33 -4.41 -7.45
C VAL A 16 -8.05 -4.55 -8.95
N MET A 17 -7.91 -3.44 -9.68
CA MET A 17 -7.71 -3.44 -11.13
C MET A 17 -6.29 -3.77 -11.57
N THR A 18 -5.30 -3.65 -10.69
CA THR A 18 -3.89 -3.92 -11.03
C THR A 18 -3.29 -5.11 -10.26
N PRO A 19 -3.82 -6.34 -10.48
CA PRO A 19 -3.25 -7.52 -9.86
C PRO A 19 -1.79 -7.68 -10.31
N ASN A 20 -0.89 -7.97 -9.38
CA ASN A 20 0.55 -8.20 -9.58
C ASN A 20 1.41 -6.96 -9.86
N GLU A 21 0.85 -5.75 -9.94
CA GLU A 21 1.64 -4.52 -10.10
C GLU A 21 2.54 -4.29 -8.88
N PHE A 22 2.04 -4.58 -7.68
CA PHE A 22 2.83 -4.56 -6.45
C PHE A 22 4.05 -5.48 -6.53
N PHE A 23 3.84 -6.75 -6.92
CA PHE A 23 4.95 -7.71 -7.06
C PHE A 23 5.99 -7.23 -8.07
N THR A 24 5.53 -6.75 -9.22
CA THR A 24 6.41 -6.30 -10.31
C THR A 24 7.25 -5.11 -9.88
N ASN A 25 6.62 -4.11 -9.26
CA ASN A 25 7.31 -2.92 -8.78
C ASN A 25 8.25 -3.25 -7.61
N ALA A 26 7.82 -4.07 -6.66
CA ALA A 26 8.67 -4.51 -5.56
C ALA A 26 9.91 -5.25 -6.08
N ASN A 27 9.75 -6.19 -7.01
CA ASN A 27 10.86 -6.92 -7.61
C ASN A 27 11.82 -5.98 -8.37
N TYR A 28 11.29 -5.06 -9.18
CA TYR A 28 12.09 -4.09 -9.91
C TYR A 28 12.87 -3.17 -8.95
N THR A 29 12.20 -2.56 -7.98
CA THR A 29 12.83 -1.63 -7.04
C THR A 29 13.88 -2.31 -6.17
N LEU A 30 13.61 -3.53 -5.69
CA LEU A 30 14.59 -4.30 -4.94
C LEU A 30 15.79 -4.66 -5.80
N MET A 31 15.58 -5.10 -7.05
CA MET A 31 16.68 -5.39 -7.97
C MET A 31 17.53 -4.14 -8.25
N ASP A 32 16.89 -3.00 -8.49
CA ASP A 32 17.60 -1.75 -8.74
C ASP A 32 18.40 -1.29 -7.52
N SER A 33 17.81 -1.41 -6.33
CA SER A 33 18.45 -1.07 -5.06
C SER A 33 19.68 -1.96 -4.78
N LEU A 34 19.68 -3.21 -5.24
CA LEU A 34 20.86 -4.08 -5.12
C LEU A 34 22.07 -3.53 -5.88
N ASN A 35 21.91 -2.79 -6.98
CA ASN A 35 23.05 -2.18 -7.68
C ASN A 35 23.84 -1.19 -6.82
N TYR A 36 23.21 -0.66 -5.77
CA TYR A 36 23.77 0.33 -4.85
C TYR A 36 24.09 -0.25 -3.48
N TYR A 37 23.91 -1.55 -3.28
CA TYR A 37 24.03 -2.23 -2.00
C TYR A 37 25.40 -2.06 -1.34
N ASP A 38 26.49 -2.33 -2.06
CA ASP A 38 27.86 -2.19 -1.53
C ASP A 38 28.39 -0.75 -1.59
N ILE A 39 27.67 0.16 -2.27
CA ILE A 39 28.08 1.55 -2.49
C ILE A 39 27.50 2.49 -1.42
N HIS A 40 26.26 2.25 -1.01
CA HIS A 40 25.52 3.15 -0.12
C HIS A 40 25.12 2.43 1.18
N PRO A 41 25.55 2.91 2.36
CA PRO A 41 25.30 2.25 3.63
C PRO A 41 23.81 2.14 3.98
N LEU A 42 23.00 3.08 3.48
CA LEU A 42 21.55 3.07 3.68
C LEU A 42 20.88 1.85 3.01
N TYR A 43 21.23 1.57 1.75
CA TYR A 43 20.67 0.42 1.04
C TYR A 43 21.18 -0.90 1.65
N HIS A 44 22.45 -0.93 2.09
CA HIS A 44 23.00 -2.05 2.84
C HIS A 44 22.16 -2.36 4.09
N GLU A 45 21.97 -1.38 4.97
CA GLU A 45 21.22 -1.56 6.22
C GLU A 45 19.77 -1.97 5.98
N GLN A 46 19.09 -1.32 5.03
CA GLN A 46 17.70 -1.63 4.70
C GLN A 46 17.53 -3.06 4.18
N PHE A 47 18.45 -3.53 3.34
CA PHE A 47 18.44 -4.91 2.85
C PHE A 47 18.75 -5.91 3.96
N GLU A 48 19.75 -5.64 4.82
CA GLU A 48 20.08 -6.51 5.95
C GLU A 48 18.86 -6.68 6.88
N GLN A 49 18.15 -5.60 7.18
CA GLN A 49 16.93 -5.62 7.98
C GLN A 49 15.80 -6.39 7.27
N LEU A 50 15.58 -6.14 5.99
CA LEU A 50 14.57 -6.82 5.19
C LEU A 50 14.80 -8.33 5.21
N GLN A 51 16.03 -8.78 4.94
CA GLN A 51 16.38 -10.19 4.85
C GLN A 51 16.33 -10.89 6.21
N THR A 52 16.78 -10.22 7.25
CA THR A 52 16.73 -10.75 8.62
C THR A 52 15.29 -10.93 9.11
N ASN A 53 14.44 -9.93 8.87
CA ASN A 53 13.05 -9.91 9.35
C ASN A 53 12.16 -10.88 8.57
N TYR A 54 12.33 -10.96 7.25
CA TYR A 54 11.45 -11.71 6.36
C TYR A 54 12.04 -13.04 5.89
N LYS A 55 13.27 -13.39 6.31
CA LYS A 55 13.92 -14.68 6.00
C LYS A 55 13.97 -14.94 4.49
N CYS A 56 14.35 -13.89 3.74
CA CYS A 56 14.42 -13.88 2.28
C CYS A 56 15.83 -13.49 1.83
N CYS A 57 16.13 -13.64 0.54
CA CYS A 57 17.44 -13.27 0.01
C CYS A 57 17.38 -12.74 -1.42
N GLY A 58 18.02 -11.59 -1.66
CA GLY A 58 17.98 -10.89 -2.95
C GLY A 58 16.58 -10.37 -3.29
N SER A 59 16.40 -9.91 -4.53
CA SER A 59 15.07 -9.46 -4.98
C SER A 59 14.18 -10.66 -5.29
N SER A 60 14.65 -11.49 -6.21
CA SER A 60 14.00 -12.73 -6.65
C SER A 60 14.66 -13.97 -6.08
N MET A 61 15.99 -13.94 -5.89
CA MET A 61 16.76 -15.04 -5.33
C MET A 61 18.15 -14.58 -4.88
N PHE A 62 18.83 -15.43 -4.09
CA PHE A 62 20.18 -15.16 -3.60
C PHE A 62 21.23 -14.92 -4.72
N THR A 63 21.01 -15.45 -5.93
CA THR A 63 21.95 -15.24 -7.05
C THR A 63 21.94 -13.80 -7.60
N ASP A 64 20.97 -12.97 -7.18
CA ASP A 64 20.90 -11.57 -7.58
C ASP A 64 22.11 -10.77 -7.12
N TYR A 65 22.64 -11.07 -5.93
CA TYR A 65 23.90 -10.49 -5.44
C TYR A 65 25.07 -10.73 -6.41
N ARG A 66 25.17 -11.93 -6.97
CA ARG A 66 26.19 -12.24 -7.98
C ARG A 66 25.97 -11.46 -9.27
N ARG A 67 24.71 -11.26 -9.69
CA ARG A 67 24.36 -10.52 -10.91
C ARG A 67 24.70 -9.03 -10.79
N THR A 68 24.59 -8.47 -9.58
CA THR A 68 24.90 -7.06 -9.29
C THR A 68 26.32 -6.86 -8.77
N ASN A 69 27.20 -7.86 -8.88
CA ASN A 69 28.61 -7.84 -8.41
C ASN A 69 28.78 -7.55 -6.91
N ASN A 70 27.78 -7.86 -6.09
CA ASN A 70 27.86 -7.73 -4.64
C ASN A 70 28.22 -9.06 -3.97
N SER A 71 28.81 -8.97 -2.79
CA SER A 71 28.98 -10.14 -1.93
C SER A 71 27.64 -10.61 -1.35
N LEU A 72 27.49 -11.94 -1.14
CA LEU A 72 26.29 -12.47 -0.50
C LEU A 72 26.30 -12.08 0.99
N PRO A 73 25.29 -11.34 1.48
CA PRO A 73 25.28 -10.90 2.87
C PRO A 73 25.12 -12.00 3.91
N ALA A 74 25.50 -11.68 5.14
CA ALA A 74 25.26 -12.55 6.28
C ALA A 74 23.76 -12.64 6.64
N SER A 75 22.97 -11.59 6.41
CA SER A 75 21.52 -11.59 6.62
C SER A 75 20.75 -12.55 5.70
N CYS A 76 21.35 -12.99 4.59
CA CYS A 76 20.76 -13.94 3.62
C CYS A 76 20.80 -15.41 4.07
N LYS A 77 21.32 -15.72 5.26
CA LYS A 77 21.45 -17.10 5.75
C LYS A 77 21.05 -17.24 7.21
N ASN A 78 20.66 -18.45 7.58
CA ASN A 78 20.54 -18.88 8.98
C ASN A 78 21.57 -19.97 9.22
N ASN A 79 22.60 -19.69 10.03
CA ASN A 79 23.78 -20.55 10.20
C ASN A 79 24.43 -20.88 8.84
N GLU A 80 24.15 -22.07 8.30
CA GLU A 80 24.71 -22.60 7.05
C GLU A 80 23.67 -22.69 5.90
N THR A 81 22.39 -22.44 6.17
CA THR A 81 21.33 -22.52 5.15
C THR A 81 21.03 -21.12 4.59
N ILE A 82 21.22 -20.95 3.28
CA ILE A 82 20.88 -19.72 2.55
C ILE A 82 19.37 -19.69 2.30
N TYR A 83 18.73 -18.55 2.49
CA TYR A 83 17.32 -18.39 2.12
C TYR A 83 17.18 -18.45 0.58
N THR A 84 16.34 -19.36 0.10
CA THR A 84 16.12 -19.57 -1.34
C THR A 84 15.00 -18.70 -1.90
N VAL A 85 14.16 -18.13 -1.04
CA VAL A 85 13.01 -17.31 -1.42
C VAL A 85 13.43 -15.85 -1.58
N GLY A 86 13.03 -15.22 -2.69
CA GLY A 86 13.27 -13.80 -2.95
C GLY A 86 12.45 -12.88 -2.07
N CYS A 87 13.00 -11.72 -1.71
CA CYS A 87 12.30 -10.76 -0.87
C CYS A 87 11.05 -10.16 -1.54
N ALA A 88 11.01 -10.06 -2.87
CA ALA A 88 9.83 -9.62 -3.60
C ALA A 88 8.63 -10.56 -3.40
N GLU A 89 8.87 -11.87 -3.39
CA GLU A 89 7.83 -12.88 -3.17
C GLU A 89 7.32 -12.85 -1.73
N VAL A 90 8.23 -12.78 -0.75
CA VAL A 90 7.83 -12.71 0.67
C VAL A 90 7.05 -11.45 0.96
N LEU A 91 7.49 -10.29 0.45
CA LEU A 91 6.76 -9.04 0.59
C LEU A 91 5.39 -9.10 -0.08
N ASN A 92 5.29 -9.71 -1.26
CA ASN A 92 4.01 -9.89 -1.93
C ASN A 92 3.04 -10.72 -1.11
N ASN A 93 3.48 -11.88 -0.62
CA ASN A 93 2.66 -12.76 0.22
C ASN A 93 2.27 -12.08 1.54
N TYR A 94 3.19 -11.32 2.13
CA TYR A 94 2.92 -10.54 3.33
C TYR A 94 1.88 -9.45 3.05
N THR A 95 2.06 -8.67 1.99
CA THR A 95 1.15 -7.59 1.59
C THR A 95 -0.25 -8.12 1.29
N TYR A 96 -0.39 -9.20 0.51
CA TYR A 96 -1.70 -9.80 0.23
C TYR A 96 -2.44 -10.24 1.50
N LYS A 97 -1.71 -10.78 2.49
CA LYS A 97 -2.31 -11.18 3.78
C LYS A 97 -2.96 -10.03 4.54
N TYR A 98 -2.44 -8.80 4.42
CA TYR A 98 -2.98 -7.63 5.12
C TYR A 98 -3.84 -6.73 4.24
N ILE A 99 -3.67 -6.74 2.92
CA ILE A 99 -4.49 -5.95 1.99
C ILE A 99 -5.95 -6.36 2.07
N ASP A 100 -6.26 -7.65 2.12
CA ASP A 100 -7.65 -8.14 2.16
C ASP A 100 -8.46 -7.58 3.36
N PRO A 101 -8.01 -7.69 4.62
CA PRO A 101 -8.73 -7.10 5.74
C PRO A 101 -8.74 -5.56 5.70
N ILE A 102 -7.70 -4.91 5.18
CA ILE A 102 -7.67 -3.45 5.04
C ILE A 102 -8.72 -2.98 4.03
N LEU A 103 -8.81 -3.64 2.86
CA LEU A 103 -9.82 -3.34 1.84
C LEU A 103 -11.23 -3.50 2.42
N ALA A 104 -11.49 -4.58 3.16
CA ALA A 104 -12.78 -4.79 3.82
C ALA A 104 -13.14 -3.62 4.78
N LEU A 105 -12.19 -3.15 5.58
CA LEU A 105 -12.38 -1.99 6.45
C LEU A 105 -12.63 -0.70 5.65
N CYS A 106 -11.89 -0.47 4.56
CA CYS A 106 -12.10 0.67 3.68
C CYS A 106 -13.52 0.68 3.08
N PHE A 107 -14.05 -0.48 2.68
CA PHE A 107 -15.43 -0.58 2.21
C PHE A 107 -16.45 -0.19 3.29
N ILE A 108 -16.28 -0.67 4.53
CA ILE A 108 -17.16 -0.33 5.65
C ILE A 108 -17.15 1.19 5.92
N PHE A 109 -15.97 1.80 6.00
CA PHE A 109 -15.85 3.24 6.21
C PHE A 109 -16.45 4.05 5.07
N THR A 110 -16.31 3.58 3.83
CA THR A 110 -16.92 4.22 2.66
C THR A 110 -18.44 4.24 2.77
N ILE A 111 -19.07 3.12 3.18
CA ILE A 111 -20.52 3.03 3.38
C ILE A 111 -20.98 4.02 4.47
N ILE A 112 -20.28 4.07 5.61
CA ILE A 112 -20.60 4.99 6.70
C ILE A 112 -20.55 6.44 6.23
N LYS A 113 -19.54 6.81 5.44
CA LYS A 113 -19.39 8.17 4.90
C LYS A 113 -20.49 8.54 3.90
N ILE A 114 -20.92 7.59 3.06
CA ILE A 114 -22.05 7.79 2.14
C ILE A 114 -23.33 8.08 2.94
N ILE A 115 -23.62 7.29 3.97
CA ILE A 115 -24.79 7.52 4.85
C ILE A 115 -24.73 8.92 5.48
N TYR A 116 -23.56 9.32 5.99
CA TYR A 116 -23.38 10.66 6.57
C TYR A 116 -23.64 11.79 5.56
N ILE A 117 -23.16 11.63 4.31
CA ILE A 117 -23.41 12.60 3.23
C ILE A 117 -24.91 12.68 2.91
N LEU A 118 -25.60 11.55 2.83
CA LEU A 118 -27.05 11.52 2.56
C LEU A 118 -27.84 12.25 3.66
N ILE A 119 -27.54 11.98 4.93
CA ILE A 119 -28.17 12.65 6.08
C ILE A 119 -27.88 14.15 6.04
N SER A 120 -26.64 14.55 5.74
CA SER A 120 -26.24 15.96 5.66
C SER A 120 -27.01 16.70 4.55
N ILE A 121 -27.11 16.10 3.35
CA ILE A 121 -27.89 16.67 2.25
C ILE A 121 -29.37 16.77 2.61
N TRP A 122 -29.93 15.74 3.26
CA TRP A 122 -31.32 15.76 3.71
C TRP A 122 -31.59 16.88 4.72
N MET A 123 -30.71 17.06 5.71
CA MET A 123 -30.81 18.16 6.68
C MET A 123 -30.70 19.54 6.02
N ILE A 124 -29.77 19.73 5.09
CA ILE A 124 -29.61 21.00 4.36
C ILE A 124 -30.86 21.29 3.53
N ARG A 125 -31.39 20.31 2.81
CA ARG A 125 -32.62 20.47 2.03
C ARG A 125 -33.80 20.82 2.91
N ARG A 126 -33.96 20.15 4.07
CA ARG A 126 -35.00 20.46 5.05
C ARG A 126 -34.86 21.87 5.63
N SER A 127 -33.63 22.30 5.95
CA SER A 127 -33.38 23.67 6.41
C SER A 127 -33.69 24.72 5.33
N SER A 128 -33.46 24.41 4.06
CA SER A 128 -33.77 25.31 2.94
C SER A 128 -35.26 25.36 2.62
N THR A 129 -36.01 24.26 2.84
CA THR A 129 -37.47 24.19 2.66
C THR A 129 -38.26 24.66 3.88
N GLY A 130 -37.62 24.80 5.04
CA GLY A 130 -38.19 25.47 6.22
C GLY A 130 -38.25 26.99 6.12
N LYS A 131 -37.95 27.58 4.95
CA LYS A 131 -38.31 28.95 4.61
C LYS A 131 -39.46 28.91 3.62
N ASP A 132 -40.65 29.26 4.11
CA ASP A 132 -41.84 29.56 3.32
C ASP A 132 -42.34 30.97 3.74
N PRO A 133 -43.30 31.60 3.04
CA PRO A 133 -43.07 32.73 2.16
C PRO A 133 -43.81 33.97 2.67
N HIS A 134 -43.18 34.81 3.48
CA HIS A 134 -43.74 36.10 3.88
C HIS A 134 -42.64 37.12 4.14
N ILE A 135 -42.05 37.68 3.08
CA ILE A 135 -41.69 39.11 2.97
C ILE A 135 -41.81 39.49 1.49
N LEU A 136 -43.01 39.33 0.94
CA LEU A 136 -43.53 40.28 -0.04
C LEU A 136 -44.50 41.15 0.78
N GLU A 137 -44.38 42.48 0.66
CA GLU A 137 -45.00 43.51 1.49
C GLU A 137 -44.30 43.79 2.84
N CYS A 138 -43.53 44.87 2.93
CA CYS A 138 -44.05 46.20 3.26
C CYS A 138 -42.94 47.26 3.16
N CYS A 139 -43.37 48.47 2.80
CA CYS A 139 -42.79 49.80 3.06
C CYS A 139 -41.47 49.88 3.84
#